data_AF-A0A3N5Z7Z4-F1
#
_entry.id   AF-A0A3N5Z7Z4-F1
#
_cell.length_a   1.000
_cell.length_b   1.000
_cell.length_c   1.000
_cell.angle_alpha   90.00
_cell.angle_beta   90.00
_cell.angle_gamma   90.00
#
_symmetry.space_group_name_H-M   'P 1'
#
loop_
_entity.id
_entity.type
_entity.pdbx_description
1 polymer ?
#
loop_
_entity_poly.entity_id
_entity_poly.type
_entity_poly.pdbx_seq_one_letter_code
_entity_poly.pdbx_strand_id
1 'polypeptide(L)'
;MDWYDESEIKDDFQRAESILGSGIFEPGNAGHPLFKSAFIELLICLRDLMYKAAEYATPIDFTDDVTIQGKVKDVSSLIKYVRDALCHVDSNNHYIDAGMKASFNVQFGRGRMKVGALEQVNPYPDDTCFFFGTQRIYLKRHVLRAFDEARNGLSPLIHR
;
A
#
# COMPACT_ATOMS: atom_id res chain seq x y z
N MET A 1 12.95 14.08 -16.17
CA MET A 1 11.58 14.44 -15.76
C MET A 1 11.07 15.43 -16.76
N ASP A 2 10.07 15.03 -17.52
CA ASP A 2 9.35 15.96 -18.38
C ASP A 2 8.25 16.69 -17.60
N TRP A 3 7.55 17.60 -18.26
CA TRP A 3 6.48 18.38 -17.64
C TRP A 3 5.30 17.50 -17.18
N TYR A 4 5.01 16.40 -17.88
CA TYR A 4 3.90 15.51 -17.52
C TYR A 4 4.24 14.76 -16.24
N ASP A 5 5.45 14.21 -16.14
CA ASP A 5 5.93 13.55 -14.93
C ASP A 5 5.90 14.48 -13.72
N GLU A 6 6.34 15.74 -13.89
CA GLU A 6 6.33 16.72 -12.81
C GLU A 6 4.90 17.02 -12.33
N SER A 7 3.94 17.14 -13.25
CA SER A 7 2.53 17.35 -12.92
C SER A 7 1.93 16.13 -12.21
N GLU A 8 2.17 14.93 -12.73
CA GLU A 8 1.68 13.67 -12.15
C GLU A 8 2.19 13.47 -10.72
N ILE A 9 3.49 13.72 -10.48
CA ILE A 9 4.08 13.62 -9.13
C ILE A 9 3.38 14.60 -8.17
N LYS A 10 3.12 15.84 -8.60
CA LYS A 10 2.44 16.86 -7.77
C LYS A 10 1.01 16.42 -7.43
N ASP A 11 0.27 15.95 -8.43
CA ASP A 11 -1.11 15.51 -8.27
C ASP A 11 -1.19 14.29 -7.34
N ASP A 12 -0.29 13.31 -7.50
CA ASP A 12 -0.24 12.13 -6.66
C ASP A 12 0.12 12.46 -5.22
N PHE A 13 1.08 13.37 -4.98
CA PHE A 13 1.39 13.82 -3.61
C PHE A 13 0.19 14.51 -2.97
N GLN A 14 -0.45 15.45 -3.66
CA GLN A 14 -1.62 16.15 -3.15
C GLN A 14 -2.78 15.19 -2.86
N ARG A 15 -3.00 14.22 -3.76
CA ARG A 15 -4.10 13.28 -3.64
C ARG A 15 -3.88 12.29 -2.50
N ALA A 16 -2.69 11.69 -2.43
CA ALA A 16 -2.34 10.77 -1.35
C ALA A 16 -2.36 11.48 0.01
N GLU A 17 -1.85 12.71 0.11
CA GLU A 17 -1.92 13.51 1.34
C GLU A 17 -3.37 13.78 1.77
N SER A 18 -4.24 14.13 0.81
CA SER A 18 -5.67 14.34 1.08
C SER A 18 -6.36 13.06 1.59
N ILE A 19 -6.05 11.90 1.00
CA ILE A 19 -6.61 10.62 1.43
C ILE A 19 -6.10 10.26 2.83
N LEU A 20 -4.80 10.36 3.07
CA LEU A 20 -4.18 10.06 4.36
C LEU A 20 -4.68 10.99 5.48
N GLY A 21 -4.85 12.27 5.17
CA GLY A 21 -5.35 13.29 6.11
C GLY A 21 -6.86 13.27 6.34
N SER A 22 -7.63 12.49 5.57
CA SER A 22 -9.10 12.48 5.67
C SER A 22 -9.65 11.74 6.90
N GLY A 23 -8.82 10.97 7.60
CA GLY A 23 -9.26 10.08 8.68
C GLY A 23 -10.00 8.82 8.20
N ILE A 24 -10.12 8.59 6.88
CA ILE A 24 -10.85 7.42 6.35
C ILE A 24 -10.30 6.07 6.85
N PHE A 25 -9.02 6.00 7.20
CA PHE A 25 -8.38 4.79 7.73
C PHE A 25 -8.44 4.65 9.26
N GLU A 26 -9.17 5.51 9.96
CA GLU A 26 -9.42 5.35 11.39
C GLU A 26 -10.35 4.14 11.66
N PRO A 27 -10.20 3.44 12.80
CA PRO A 27 -11.02 2.27 13.12
C PRO A 27 -12.53 2.51 13.05
N GLY A 28 -12.98 3.71 13.42
CA GLY A 28 -14.41 4.10 13.36
C GLY A 28 -14.97 4.15 11.93
N ASN A 29 -14.11 4.27 10.92
CA ASN A 29 -14.48 4.38 9.52
C ASN A 29 -14.33 3.06 8.74
N ALA A 30 -14.01 1.95 9.39
CA ALA A 30 -13.80 0.65 8.74
C ALA A 30 -15.00 0.18 7.89
N GLY A 31 -16.23 0.54 8.29
CA GLY A 31 -17.46 0.26 7.55
C GLY A 31 -17.86 1.32 6.53
N HIS A 32 -17.07 2.40 6.38
CA HIS A 32 -17.40 3.50 5.50
C HIS A 32 -17.34 3.05 4.02
N PRO A 33 -18.32 3.41 3.17
CA PRO A 33 -18.37 2.93 1.78
C PRO A 33 -17.14 3.31 0.96
N LEU A 34 -16.47 4.41 1.31
CA LEU A 34 -15.26 4.88 0.65
C LEU A 34 -13.95 4.27 1.19
N PHE A 35 -13.99 3.45 2.24
CA PHE A 35 -12.78 2.94 2.89
C PHE A 35 -11.90 2.17 1.91
N LYS A 36 -12.50 1.21 1.19
CA LYS A 36 -11.78 0.39 0.21
C LYS A 36 -11.35 1.19 -1.02
N SER A 37 -12.22 2.07 -1.53
CA SER A 37 -11.88 2.89 -2.71
C SER A 37 -10.76 3.87 -2.42
N ALA A 38 -10.75 4.50 -1.24
CA ALA A 38 -9.66 5.36 -0.79
C ALA A 38 -8.33 4.60 -0.69
N PHE A 39 -8.35 3.36 -0.19
CA PHE A 39 -7.15 2.54 -0.15
C PHE A 39 -6.63 2.18 -1.54
N ILE A 40 -7.52 1.85 -2.48
CA ILE A 40 -7.16 1.55 -3.87
C ILE A 40 -6.50 2.76 -4.52
N GLU A 41 -7.12 3.93 -4.39
CA GLU A 41 -6.63 5.16 -4.98
C GLU A 41 -5.27 5.57 -4.39
N LEU A 42 -5.09 5.42 -3.07
CA LEU A 42 -3.81 5.65 -2.42
C LEU A 42 -2.70 4.74 -2.99
N LEU A 43 -3.00 3.47 -3.26
CA LEU A 43 -2.04 2.55 -3.87
C LEU A 43 -1.76 2.86 -5.34
N ILE A 44 -2.71 3.47 -6.05
CA ILE A 44 -2.49 3.95 -7.42
C ILE A 44 -1.45 5.09 -7.39
N CYS A 45 -1.68 6.12 -6.58
CA CYS A 45 -0.75 7.24 -6.42
C CYS A 45 0.64 6.76 -5.96
N LEU A 46 0.70 5.93 -4.91
CA LEU A 46 1.97 5.41 -4.43
C LEU A 46 2.72 4.61 -5.47
N ARG A 47 2.00 3.81 -6.28
CA ARG A 47 2.64 3.01 -7.31
C ARG A 47 3.31 3.86 -8.38
N ASP A 48 2.67 4.96 -8.79
CA ASP A 48 3.30 5.90 -9.71
C ASP A 48 4.50 6.59 -9.05
N LEU A 49 4.33 7.12 -7.84
CA LEU A 49 5.42 7.72 -7.07
C LEU A 49 6.63 6.77 -6.90
N MET A 50 6.43 5.47 -6.65
CA MET A 50 7.52 4.48 -6.59
C MET A 50 8.24 4.34 -7.93
N TYR A 51 7.49 4.36 -9.04
CA TYR A 51 8.04 4.28 -10.38
C TYR A 51 8.89 5.52 -10.70
N LYS A 52 8.33 6.72 -10.47
CA LYS A 52 9.05 7.99 -10.69
C LYS A 52 10.25 8.14 -9.75
N ALA A 53 10.17 7.67 -8.50
CA ALA A 53 11.30 7.67 -7.57
C ALA A 53 12.45 6.79 -8.08
N ALA A 54 12.15 5.61 -8.63
CA ALA A 54 13.16 4.74 -9.23
C ALA A 54 13.80 5.33 -10.49
N GLU A 55 13.07 6.16 -11.24
CA GLU A 55 13.55 6.78 -12.47
C GLU A 55 14.35 8.08 -12.21
N TYR A 56 13.90 8.91 -11.26
CA TYR A 56 14.41 10.27 -11.08
C TYR A 56 15.12 10.52 -9.75
N ALA A 57 14.95 9.65 -8.76
CA ALA A 57 15.48 9.81 -7.42
C ALA A 57 16.08 8.48 -6.91
N THR A 58 15.96 8.21 -5.61
CA THR A 58 16.37 6.94 -5.01
C THR A 58 15.20 5.95 -5.05
N PRO A 59 15.41 4.70 -5.54
CA PRO A 59 14.41 3.65 -5.45
C PRO A 59 14.00 3.39 -3.99
N ILE A 60 12.71 3.13 -3.78
CA ILE A 60 12.15 2.86 -2.45
C ILE A 60 11.97 1.35 -2.32
N ASP A 61 12.98 0.68 -1.77
CA ASP A 61 13.15 -0.77 -1.86
C ASP A 61 13.37 -1.45 -0.49
N PHE A 62 12.99 -0.79 0.60
CA PHE A 62 13.10 -1.38 1.93
C PHE A 62 12.30 -2.69 2.04
N THR A 63 12.80 -3.59 2.90
CA THR A 63 12.28 -4.94 3.10
C THR A 63 11.79 -5.20 4.53
N ASP A 64 11.95 -4.22 5.42
CA ASP A 64 11.44 -4.29 6.80
C ASP A 64 9.94 -4.62 6.78
N ASP A 65 9.56 -5.67 7.51
CA ASP A 65 8.17 -6.13 7.65
C ASP A 65 7.47 -6.63 6.36
N VAL A 66 8.21 -6.75 5.25
CA VAL A 66 7.71 -7.27 3.97
C VAL A 66 7.82 -8.80 3.91
N THR A 67 6.75 -9.47 3.49
CA THR A 67 6.77 -10.92 3.22
C THR A 67 7.37 -11.18 1.84
N ILE A 68 8.69 -11.39 1.80
CA ILE A 68 9.43 -11.67 0.56
C ILE A 68 9.07 -13.05 0.01
N GLN A 69 8.28 -13.08 -1.06
CA GLN A 69 7.83 -14.31 -1.70
C GLN A 69 7.39 -14.05 -3.15
N GLY A 70 7.82 -14.90 -4.07
CA GLY A 70 7.37 -14.87 -5.47
C GLY A 70 7.67 -13.53 -6.15
N LYS A 71 6.62 -12.76 -6.44
CA LYS A 71 6.72 -11.45 -7.11
C LYS A 71 7.07 -10.29 -6.18
N VAL A 72 6.95 -10.48 -4.86
CA VAL A 72 7.24 -9.46 -3.84
C VAL A 72 8.69 -9.61 -3.38
N LYS A 73 9.50 -8.58 -3.63
CA LYS A 73 10.93 -8.50 -3.33
C LYS A 73 11.31 -7.35 -2.38
N ASP A 74 10.41 -6.38 -2.23
CA ASP A 74 10.58 -5.13 -1.50
C ASP A 74 9.20 -4.44 -1.34
N VAL A 75 9.17 -3.29 -0.67
CA VAL A 75 7.92 -2.52 -0.52
C VAL A 75 7.31 -2.05 -1.84
N SER A 76 8.13 -1.67 -2.83
CA SER A 76 7.65 -1.19 -4.14
C SER A 76 6.90 -2.28 -4.91
N SER A 77 7.42 -3.51 -4.90
CA SER A 77 6.80 -4.69 -5.48
C SER A 77 5.64 -5.22 -4.62
N LEU A 78 5.64 -5.00 -3.30
CA LEU A 78 4.48 -5.24 -2.43
C LEU A 78 3.31 -4.30 -2.78
N ILE A 79 3.55 -2.99 -2.88
CA ILE A 79 2.53 -1.99 -3.26
C ILE A 79 1.93 -2.35 -4.61
N LYS A 80 2.78 -2.70 -5.59
CA LYS A 80 2.35 -3.22 -6.89
C LYS A 80 1.44 -4.44 -6.75
N TYR A 81 1.90 -5.44 -5.98
CA TYR A 81 1.18 -6.70 -5.80
C TYR A 81 -0.21 -6.47 -5.22
N VAL A 82 -0.31 -5.64 -4.18
CA VAL A 82 -1.57 -5.33 -3.48
C VAL A 82 -2.52 -4.53 -4.37
N ARG A 83 -2.01 -3.50 -5.06
CA ARG A 83 -2.80 -2.74 -6.04
C ARG A 83 -3.36 -3.67 -7.12
N ASP A 84 -2.51 -4.54 -7.67
CA ASP A 84 -2.90 -5.47 -8.73
C ASP A 84 -3.94 -6.49 -8.22
N ALA A 85 -3.86 -6.91 -6.95
CA ALA A 85 -4.92 -7.69 -6.33
C ALA A 85 -6.23 -6.90 -6.35
N LEU A 86 -6.25 -5.71 -5.76
CA LEU A 86 -7.49 -4.94 -5.58
C LEU A 86 -8.16 -4.48 -6.88
N CYS A 87 -7.38 -4.13 -7.90
CA CYS A 87 -7.92 -3.58 -9.15
C CYS A 87 -8.33 -4.64 -10.17
N HIS A 88 -7.86 -5.90 -10.05
CA HIS A 88 -8.20 -6.96 -11.01
C HIS A 88 -9.05 -8.03 -10.30
N VAL A 89 -10.32 -8.15 -10.69
CA VAL A 89 -11.29 -9.09 -10.12
C VAL A 89 -10.81 -10.55 -10.24
N ASP A 90 -10.13 -10.86 -11.34
CA ASP A 90 -9.57 -12.19 -11.64
C ASP A 90 -8.13 -12.39 -11.14
N SER A 91 -7.59 -11.46 -10.33
CA SER A 91 -6.22 -11.56 -9.86
C SER A 91 -6.01 -12.82 -9.01
N ASN A 92 -5.01 -13.61 -9.38
CA ASN A 92 -4.59 -14.74 -8.55
C ASN A 92 -3.98 -14.29 -7.19
N ASN A 93 -3.71 -12.99 -7.04
CA ASN A 93 -3.11 -12.42 -5.82
C ASN A 93 -4.09 -12.40 -4.62
N HIS A 94 -5.37 -12.73 -4.83
CA HIS A 94 -6.37 -12.86 -3.75
C HIS A 94 -6.34 -14.21 -3.04
N TYR A 95 -5.78 -15.23 -3.70
CA TYR A 95 -5.91 -16.60 -3.23
C TYR A 95 -4.92 -16.93 -2.13
N ILE A 96 -5.43 -17.68 -1.17
CA ILE A 96 -4.71 -18.43 -0.16
C ILE A 96 -4.71 -19.90 -0.62
N ASP A 97 -3.76 -20.69 -0.12
CA ASP A 97 -3.78 -22.15 -0.29
C ASP A 97 -5.16 -22.76 -0.03
N ALA A 98 -5.49 -23.80 -0.81
CA ALA A 98 -6.77 -24.52 -0.80
C ALA A 98 -8.02 -23.73 -1.27
N GLY A 99 -7.84 -22.68 -2.08
CA GLY A 99 -8.95 -22.02 -2.80
C GLY A 99 -9.73 -20.97 -1.99
N MET A 100 -9.23 -20.58 -0.82
CA MET A 100 -9.78 -19.48 -0.03
C MET A 100 -9.29 -18.11 -0.54
N LYS A 101 -10.10 -17.05 -0.40
CA LYS A 101 -9.70 -15.68 -0.76
C LYS A 101 -9.61 -14.78 0.47
N ALA A 102 -8.49 -14.10 0.63
CA ALA A 102 -8.39 -12.92 1.49
C ALA A 102 -8.18 -11.72 0.58
N SER A 103 -9.28 -11.10 0.17
CA SER A 103 -9.25 -10.03 -0.83
C SER A 103 -9.12 -8.63 -0.24
N PHE A 104 -9.50 -8.45 1.04
CA PHE A 104 -9.40 -7.17 1.74
C PHE A 104 -9.70 -7.33 3.25
N ASN A 105 -8.89 -8.09 3.97
CA ASN A 105 -9.06 -8.18 5.43
C ASN A 105 -8.26 -7.05 6.09
N VAL A 106 -8.84 -6.41 7.11
CA VAL A 106 -8.23 -5.30 7.83
C VAL A 106 -8.17 -5.62 9.32
N GLN A 107 -7.02 -5.36 9.95
CA GLN A 107 -6.84 -5.43 11.40
C GLN A 107 -6.30 -4.09 11.89
N PHE A 108 -7.03 -3.45 12.80
CA PHE A 108 -6.60 -2.24 13.49
C PHE A 108 -5.90 -2.61 14.79
N GLY A 109 -4.66 -2.17 14.94
CA GLY A 109 -3.82 -2.53 16.07
C GLY A 109 -3.52 -4.03 16.14
N ARG A 110 -3.00 -4.45 17.28
CA ARG A 110 -2.55 -5.82 17.48
C ARG A 110 -3.73 -6.78 17.42
N GLY A 111 -3.64 -7.80 16.57
CA GLY A 111 -4.70 -8.76 16.37
C GLY A 111 -4.23 -10.05 15.74
N ARG A 112 -5.06 -11.09 15.89
CA ARG A 112 -4.93 -12.35 15.16
C ARG A 112 -6.29 -12.76 14.63
N MET A 113 -6.32 -13.21 13.39
CA MET A 113 -7.51 -13.75 12.74
C MET A 113 -7.15 -15.11 12.16
N LYS A 114 -8.00 -16.10 12.41
CA LYS A 114 -7.83 -17.44 11.86
C LYS A 114 -8.92 -17.69 10.81
N VAL A 115 -8.49 -18.02 9.60
CA VAL A 115 -9.36 -18.33 8.46
C VAL A 115 -9.00 -19.73 7.98
N GLY A 116 -9.74 -20.74 8.45
CA GLY A 116 -9.37 -22.14 8.23
C GLY A 116 -8.03 -22.50 8.88
N ALA A 117 -7.08 -22.96 8.07
CA ALA A 117 -5.70 -23.22 8.50
C ALA A 117 -4.80 -21.98 8.47
N LEU A 118 -5.22 -20.91 7.78
CA LEU A 118 -4.43 -19.68 7.68
C LEU A 118 -4.58 -18.86 8.96
N GLU A 119 -3.45 -18.34 9.44
CA GLU A 119 -3.41 -17.34 10.49
C GLU A 119 -2.87 -16.01 9.95
N GLN A 120 -3.66 -14.95 10.14
CA GLN A 120 -3.32 -13.57 9.82
C GLN A 120 -3.05 -12.81 11.12
N VAL A 121 -1.80 -12.36 11.29
CA VAL A 121 -1.34 -11.69 12.51
C VAL A 121 -0.85 -10.29 12.19
N ASN A 122 -1.39 -9.31 12.91
CA ASN A 122 -0.81 -7.98 13.08
C ASN A 122 -0.15 -7.91 14.48
N PRO A 123 1.19 -7.91 14.57
CA PRO A 123 1.86 -7.82 15.86
C PRO A 123 1.87 -6.40 16.44
N TYR A 124 1.56 -5.39 15.62
CA TYR A 124 1.79 -3.98 15.93
C TYR A 124 0.54 -3.30 16.49
N PRO A 125 0.58 -2.84 17.76
CA PRO A 125 -0.56 -2.17 18.39
C PRO A 125 -0.87 -0.81 17.78
N ASP A 126 0.11 -0.19 17.14
CA ASP A 126 0.05 1.16 16.58
C ASP A 126 -0.29 1.20 15.09
N ASP A 127 -0.44 0.06 14.41
CA ASP A 127 -0.58 0.00 12.95
C ASP A 127 -1.89 -0.63 12.48
N THR A 128 -2.28 -0.29 11.26
CA THR A 128 -3.35 -0.97 10.54
C THR A 128 -2.74 -1.91 9.52
N CYS A 129 -3.12 -3.18 9.57
CA CYS A 129 -2.63 -4.21 8.65
C CYS A 129 -3.73 -4.63 7.69
N PHE A 130 -3.41 -4.64 6.39
CA PHE A 130 -4.27 -5.13 5.33
C PHE A 130 -3.70 -6.44 4.78
N PHE A 131 -4.54 -7.46 4.62
CA PHE A 131 -4.12 -8.78 4.14
C PHE A 131 -4.68 -9.11 2.76
N PHE A 132 -3.81 -9.65 1.91
CA PHE A 132 -4.05 -10.01 0.51
C PHE A 132 -3.39 -11.35 0.19
N GLY A 133 -4.17 -12.44 0.16
CA GLY A 133 -3.60 -13.78 0.05
C GLY A 133 -2.62 -14.08 1.19
N THR A 134 -1.36 -14.41 0.85
CA THR A 134 -0.26 -14.61 1.82
C THR A 134 0.50 -13.32 2.16
N GLN A 135 0.20 -12.23 1.47
CA GLN A 135 0.86 -10.95 1.63
C GLN A 135 0.10 -10.07 2.62
N ARG A 136 0.84 -9.17 3.25
CA ARG A 136 0.30 -8.14 4.15
C ARG A 136 0.99 -6.82 3.91
N ILE A 137 0.25 -5.73 4.08
CA ILE A 137 0.78 -4.38 3.97
C ILE A 137 0.31 -3.56 5.17
N TYR A 138 1.22 -2.79 5.76
CA TYR A 138 0.95 -1.95 6.92
C TYR A 138 0.77 -0.49 6.51
N LEU A 139 -0.19 0.19 7.13
CA LEU A 139 -0.46 1.59 6.84
C LEU A 139 0.73 2.47 7.23
N LYS A 140 1.28 2.33 8.44
CA LYS A 140 2.40 3.18 8.88
C LYS A 140 3.73 2.68 8.34
N ARG A 141 4.05 1.41 8.59
CA ARG A 141 5.37 0.84 8.28
C ARG A 141 5.67 0.76 6.79
N HIS A 142 4.66 0.59 5.94
CA HIS A 142 4.86 0.46 4.49
C HIS A 142 4.32 1.67 3.72
N VAL A 143 3.03 1.99 3.88
CA VAL A 143 2.35 2.98 3.04
C VAL A 143 2.82 4.40 3.36
N LEU A 144 2.76 4.83 4.64
CA LEU A 144 3.25 6.16 5.05
C LEU A 144 4.76 6.29 4.86
N ARG A 145 5.54 5.27 5.25
CA ARG A 145 6.99 5.29 5.06
C ARG A 145 7.36 5.43 3.58
N ALA A 146 6.75 4.65 2.68
CA ALA A 146 7.03 4.75 1.24
C ALA A 146 6.61 6.13 0.69
N PHE A 147 5.49 6.67 1.16
CA PHE A 147 5.07 8.03 0.82
C PHE A 147 6.11 9.08 1.21
N ASP A 148 6.59 9.02 2.45
CA ASP A 148 7.57 9.96 2.99
C ASP A 148 8.93 9.84 2.29
N GLU A 149 9.39 8.62 2.02
CA GLU A 149 10.63 8.38 1.26
C GLU A 149 10.51 8.91 -0.19
N ALA A 150 9.36 8.71 -0.85
CA ALA A 150 9.09 9.29 -2.17
C ALA A 150 9.08 10.82 -2.13
N ARG A 151 8.41 11.40 -1.13
CA ARG A 151 8.35 12.85 -0.93
C ARG A 151 9.76 13.42 -0.77
N ASN A 152 10.59 12.82 0.08
CA ASN A 152 11.95 13.26 0.32
C ASN A 152 12.83 13.20 -0.93
N GLY A 153 12.65 12.16 -1.76
CA GLY A 153 13.42 11.99 -3.00
C GLY A 153 12.96 12.89 -4.16
N LEU A 154 11.65 13.01 -4.37
CA LEU A 154 11.08 13.66 -5.56
C LEU A 154 10.79 15.16 -5.37
N SER A 155 10.41 15.61 -4.18
CA SER A 155 10.07 17.03 -3.94
C SER A 155 11.19 18.00 -4.35
N PRO A 156 12.49 17.72 -4.09
CA PRO A 156 13.58 18.60 -4.51
C PRO A 156 13.75 18.74 -6.03
N LEU A 157 13.10 17.89 -6.82
CA LEU A 157 13.18 17.87 -8.28
C LEU A 157 12.06 18.69 -8.94
N ILE A 158 10.92 18.84 -8.26
CA ILE A 158 9.69 19.47 -8.79
C ILE A 158 9.40 20.88 -8.24
N HIS A 159 10.23 21.35 -7.29
CA HIS A 159 10.16 22.68 -6.70
C HIS A 159 11.37 23.55 -7.11
N ARG A 160 11.94 23.28 -8.29
CA ARG A 160 13.04 24.08 -8.85
C ARG A 160 12.54 25.31 -9.60
#